data_AF-A0A834TZQ7-F1
#
_entry.id   AF-A0A834TZQ7-F1
#
_cell.length_a   1.000
_cell.length_b   1.000
_cell.length_c   1.000
_cell.angle_alpha   90.00
_cell.angle_beta   90.00
_cell.angle_gamma   90.00
#
_symmetry.space_group_name_H-M   'P 1'
#
loop_
_entity.id
_entity.type
_entity.pdbx_description
1 polymer ?
#
loop_
_entity_poly.entity_id
_entity_poly.type
_entity_poly.pdbx_seq_one_letter_code
_entity_poly.pdbx_strand_id
1 'polypeptide(L)'
;MVLYYIWEARNGTKFRDEAHNFNDIWRRAERCWDECIAAEPVKNSDRGLPTNLKWLKPREPFIKMNVDITMKNNGEGSAGGVFRDHEGMCIGAFSSSIPAMMDVALMEAIGIKKGIDVAREGGITHLVIESDSNQFDDYDIRWVPRSCNNTADCMARVALSFPGDKVWPDSVPIWLSETCTADLN
;
A
#
# COMPACT_ATOMS: atom_id res chain seq x y z
N MET A 1 -2.77 -1.22 -25.95
CA MET A 1 -3.98 -1.74 -25.28
C MET A 1 -4.83 -2.65 -26.16
N VAL A 2 -5.39 -2.20 -27.30
CA VAL A 2 -6.30 -3.02 -28.13
C VAL A 2 -5.69 -4.35 -28.61
N LEU A 3 -4.43 -4.34 -29.06
CA LEU A 3 -3.74 -5.55 -29.54
C LEU A 3 -3.55 -6.62 -28.45
N TYR A 4 -3.44 -6.24 -27.17
CA TYR A 4 -3.31 -7.18 -26.05
C TYR A 4 -4.62 -7.94 -25.83
N TYR A 5 -5.76 -7.26 -25.76
CA TYR A 5 -7.06 -7.91 -25.56
C TYR A 5 -7.47 -8.80 -26.75
N ILE A 6 -7.09 -8.42 -27.97
CA ILE A 6 -7.26 -9.28 -29.15
C ILE A 6 -6.40 -10.54 -29.02
N TRP A 7 -5.14 -10.41 -28.62
CA TRP A 7 -4.24 -11.55 -28.42
C TRP A 7 -4.72 -12.46 -27.28
N GLU A 8 -5.16 -11.89 -26.16
CA GLU A 8 -5.69 -12.61 -25.00
C GLU A 8 -6.93 -13.43 -25.38
N ALA A 9 -7.91 -12.81 -26.07
CA ALA A 9 -9.10 -13.50 -26.53
C ALA A 9 -8.81 -14.61 -27.54
N ARG A 10 -7.83 -14.39 -28.44
CA ARG A 10 -7.37 -15.42 -29.39
C ARG A 10 -6.69 -16.60 -28.68
N ASN A 11 -6.02 -16.36 -27.56
CA ASN A 11 -5.38 -17.42 -26.80
C ASN A 11 -6.37 -18.13 -25.86
N GLY A 12 -7.38 -17.44 -25.32
CA GLY A 12 -8.48 -18.05 -24.58
C GLY A 12 -9.25 -19.06 -25.42
N THR A 13 -9.60 -18.70 -26.67
CA THR A 13 -10.26 -19.63 -27.60
C THR A 13 -9.37 -20.83 -27.96
N LYS A 14 -8.07 -20.60 -28.16
CA LYS A 14 -7.14 -21.65 -28.62
C LYS A 14 -6.68 -22.62 -27.52
N PHE A 15 -6.53 -22.13 -26.28
CA PHE A 15 -5.87 -22.89 -25.21
C PHE A 15 -6.74 -23.13 -23.97
N ARG A 16 -7.88 -22.42 -23.84
CA ARG A 16 -8.79 -22.52 -22.68
C ARG A 16 -10.24 -22.84 -23.05
N ASP A 17 -10.54 -23.00 -24.34
CA ASP A 17 -11.89 -23.25 -24.86
C ASP A 17 -12.92 -22.16 -24.46
N GLU A 18 -12.42 -20.93 -24.27
CA GLU A 18 -13.22 -19.77 -23.87
C GLU A 18 -13.84 -19.10 -25.11
N ALA A 19 -15.16 -18.94 -25.12
CA ALA A 19 -15.84 -18.15 -26.14
C ALA A 19 -15.90 -16.67 -25.73
N HIS A 20 -15.35 -15.79 -26.58
CA HIS A 20 -15.34 -14.35 -26.33
C HIS A 20 -16.17 -13.60 -27.38
N ASN A 21 -16.99 -12.66 -26.93
CA ASN A 21 -17.76 -11.77 -27.80
C ASN A 21 -16.91 -10.55 -28.19
N PHE A 22 -16.88 -10.20 -29.47
CA PHE A 22 -16.15 -9.02 -29.97
C PHE A 22 -16.51 -7.73 -29.23
N ASN A 23 -17.81 -7.49 -28.95
CA ASN A 23 -18.25 -6.31 -28.22
C ASN A 23 -17.71 -6.27 -26.78
N ASP A 24 -17.50 -7.43 -26.16
CA ASP A 24 -16.94 -7.51 -24.82
C ASP A 24 -15.42 -7.22 -24.84
N ILE A 25 -14.69 -7.77 -25.82
CA ILE A 25 -13.28 -7.46 -26.07
C ILE A 25 -13.10 -5.96 -26.34
N TRP A 26 -13.94 -5.39 -27.19
CA TRP A 26 -13.92 -3.97 -27.54
C TRP A 26 -14.20 -3.09 -26.31
N ARG A 27 -15.26 -3.38 -25.55
CA ARG A 27 -15.58 -2.64 -24.31
C ARG A 27 -14.48 -2.74 -23.26
N ARG A 28 -13.79 -3.88 -23.14
CA ARG A 28 -12.64 -4.02 -22.23
C ARG A 28 -11.45 -3.18 -22.71
N ALA A 29 -11.20 -3.15 -24.02
CA ALA A 29 -10.15 -2.34 -24.60
C ALA A 29 -10.43 -0.83 -24.50
N GLU A 30 -11.68 -0.38 -24.74
CA GLU A 30 -12.13 1.00 -24.55
C GLU A 30 -12.00 1.43 -23.10
N ARG A 31 -12.51 0.64 -22.16
CA ARG A 31 -12.40 0.96 -20.73
C ARG A 31 -10.95 1.12 -20.28
N CYS A 32 -10.09 0.20 -20.69
CA CYS A 32 -8.67 0.30 -20.35
C CYS A 32 -8.02 1.52 -21.02
N TRP A 33 -8.45 1.89 -22.22
CA TRP A 33 -8.02 3.12 -22.87
C TRP A 33 -8.44 4.37 -22.09
N ASP A 34 -9.70 4.43 -21.62
CA ASP A 34 -10.19 5.53 -20.79
C ASP A 34 -9.44 5.62 -19.45
N GLU A 35 -9.16 4.48 -18.81
CA GLU A 35 -8.34 4.39 -17.60
C GLU A 35 -6.90 4.88 -17.85
N CYS A 36 -6.29 4.53 -18.98
CA CYS A 36 -4.98 5.03 -19.38
C CYS A 36 -4.98 6.55 -19.61
N ILE A 37 -6.04 7.11 -20.17
CA ILE A 37 -6.16 8.57 -20.36
C ILE A 37 -6.35 9.28 -19.01
N ALA A 38 -7.14 8.71 -18.11
CA ALA A 38 -7.37 9.26 -16.78
C ALA A 38 -6.12 9.25 -15.89
N ALA A 39 -5.20 8.30 -16.11
CA ALA A 39 -3.88 8.28 -15.50
C ALA A 39 -3.00 9.37 -16.12
N GLU A 40 -3.14 10.63 -15.69
CA GLU A 40 -2.27 11.71 -16.14
C GLU A 40 -0.79 11.36 -15.89
N PRO A 41 0.13 11.61 -16.85
CA PRO A 41 1.54 11.41 -16.61
C PRO A 41 2.01 12.38 -15.52
N VAL A 42 2.65 11.83 -14.48
CA VAL A 42 3.29 12.63 -13.43
C VAL A 42 4.24 13.62 -14.11
N LYS A 43 4.00 14.92 -13.92
CA LYS A 43 4.98 15.94 -14.29
C LYS A 43 6.18 15.71 -13.38
N ASN A 44 7.31 15.25 -13.94
CA ASN A 44 8.56 15.13 -13.19
C ASN A 44 8.92 16.48 -12.56
N SER A 45 8.56 16.66 -11.29
CA SER A 45 9.16 17.68 -10.46
C SER A 45 10.40 17.05 -9.85
N ASP A 46 11.46 16.90 -10.66
CA ASP A 46 12.76 16.44 -10.19
C ASP A 46 13.31 17.49 -9.20
N ARG A 47 12.90 17.38 -7.93
CA ARG A 47 13.50 18.14 -6.83
C ARG A 47 14.81 17.48 -6.45
N GLY A 48 15.83 17.64 -7.29
CA GLY A 48 17.26 17.66 -6.93
C GLY A 48 17.85 16.57 -6.03
N LEU A 49 17.19 15.43 -5.79
CA LEU A 49 17.71 14.35 -4.96
C LEU A 49 18.63 13.41 -5.77
N PRO A 50 19.62 12.75 -5.15
CA PRO A 50 20.65 11.99 -5.85
C PRO A 50 20.04 10.87 -6.71
N THR A 51 20.41 10.87 -7.98
CA THR A 51 19.92 10.02 -9.08
C THR A 51 20.33 8.54 -9.02
N ASN A 52 20.67 8.01 -7.83
CA ASN A 52 21.23 6.66 -7.68
C ASN A 52 20.35 5.66 -6.92
N LEU A 53 19.20 6.06 -6.39
CA LEU A 53 18.25 5.11 -5.80
C LEU A 53 17.40 4.47 -6.90
N LYS A 54 17.66 3.20 -7.19
CA LYS A 54 16.82 2.39 -8.07
C LYS A 54 15.87 1.55 -7.23
N TRP A 55 14.61 1.48 -7.64
CA TRP A 55 13.65 0.55 -7.06
C TRP A 55 14.22 -0.87 -7.08
N LEU A 56 14.18 -1.55 -5.93
CA LEU A 56 14.67 -2.91 -5.78
C LEU A 56 13.49 -3.88 -5.72
N LYS A 57 13.59 -4.98 -6.47
CA LYS A 57 12.61 -6.07 -6.38
C LYS A 57 12.58 -6.71 -4.99
N PRO A 58 11.42 -7.17 -4.50
CA PRO A 58 11.35 -7.92 -3.25
C PRO A 58 12.06 -9.27 -3.36
N ARG A 59 12.45 -9.82 -2.22
CA ARG A 59 12.91 -11.22 -2.11
C ARG A 59 11.71 -12.16 -1.98
N GLU A 60 11.82 -13.39 -2.44
CA GLU A 60 10.83 -14.41 -2.10
C GLU A 60 10.77 -14.66 -0.58
N PRO A 61 9.58 -14.95 0.00
CA PRO A 61 8.26 -15.07 -0.65
C PRO A 61 7.46 -13.75 -0.67
N PHE A 62 8.12 -12.59 -0.50
CA PHE A 62 7.44 -11.31 -0.36
C PHE A 62 6.92 -10.75 -1.68
N ILE A 63 5.72 -10.19 -1.62
CA ILE A 63 5.17 -9.27 -2.62
C ILE A 63 5.42 -7.84 -2.14
N LYS A 64 5.81 -6.96 -3.04
CA LYS A 64 5.99 -5.54 -2.76
C LYS A 64 4.79 -4.74 -3.25
N MET A 65 4.18 -3.98 -2.37
CA MET A 65 3.14 -3.00 -2.68
C MET A 65 3.74 -1.61 -2.68
N ASN A 66 3.79 -0.99 -3.85
CA ASN A 66 3.99 0.45 -3.95
C ASN A 66 2.63 1.14 -3.83
N VAL A 67 2.50 2.12 -2.95
CA VAL A 67 1.24 2.84 -2.70
C VAL A 67 1.51 4.34 -2.70
N ASP A 68 0.56 5.09 -3.23
CA ASP A 68 0.58 6.55 -3.31
C ASP A 68 -0.83 7.08 -3.04
N ILE A 69 -0.91 8.30 -2.51
CA ILE A 69 -2.16 9.02 -2.29
C ILE A 69 -2.13 10.38 -2.98
N THR A 70 -3.28 10.79 -3.48
CA THR A 70 -3.47 12.14 -3.99
C THR A 70 -4.69 12.78 -3.35
N MET A 71 -4.61 14.08 -3.12
CA MET A 71 -5.66 14.87 -2.47
C MET A 71 -5.92 16.14 -3.28
N LYS A 72 -7.20 16.44 -3.50
CA LYS A 72 -7.67 17.68 -4.11
C LYS A 72 -7.79 18.78 -3.06
N ASN A 73 -7.89 20.04 -3.50
CA ASN A 73 -8.05 21.20 -2.62
C ASN A 73 -9.30 21.17 -1.73
N ASN A 74 -10.33 20.39 -2.10
CA ASN A 74 -11.54 20.22 -1.31
C ASN A 74 -11.43 19.09 -0.26
N GLY A 75 -10.23 18.51 -0.08
CA GLY A 75 -9.95 17.44 0.88
C GLY A 75 -10.30 16.05 0.37
N GLU A 76 -11.03 15.89 -0.74
CA GLU A 76 -11.22 14.59 -1.37
C GLU A 76 -9.88 14.01 -1.80
N GLY A 77 -9.67 12.72 -1.58
CA GLY A 77 -8.51 12.07 -2.16
C GLY A 77 -8.75 10.65 -2.61
N SER A 78 -7.67 10.03 -3.02
CA SER A 78 -7.65 8.67 -3.51
C SER A 78 -6.29 8.06 -3.23
N ALA A 79 -6.28 6.75 -3.00
CA ALA A 79 -5.08 5.95 -2.95
C ALA A 79 -5.01 5.06 -4.19
N GLY A 80 -3.81 4.86 -4.71
CA GLY A 80 -3.50 3.88 -5.73
C GLY A 80 -2.34 3.01 -5.26
N GLY A 81 -2.32 1.76 -5.70
CA GLY A 81 -1.16 0.91 -5.43
C GLY A 81 -1.01 -0.24 -6.40
N VAL A 82 0.22 -0.75 -6.48
CA VAL A 82 0.64 -1.82 -7.39
C VAL A 82 1.38 -2.88 -6.60
N PHE A 83 0.98 -4.14 -6.80
CA PHE A 83 1.62 -5.32 -6.22
C PHE A 83 2.60 -5.94 -7.21
N ARG A 84 3.82 -6.18 -6.77
CA ARG A 84 4.91 -6.74 -7.59
C ARG A 84 5.58 -7.93 -6.93
N ASP A 85 5.85 -8.97 -7.69
CA ASP A 85 6.56 -10.15 -7.22
C ASP A 85 8.09 -9.98 -7.22
N HIS A 86 8.82 -11.06 -6.91
CA HIS A 86 10.28 -11.11 -6.83
C HIS A 86 11.00 -11.00 -8.19
N GLU A 87 10.27 -11.15 -9.30
CA GLU A 87 10.75 -10.87 -10.65
C GLU A 87 10.52 -9.39 -11.04
N GLY A 88 9.77 -8.65 -10.20
CA GLY A 88 9.36 -7.27 -10.44
C GLY A 88 8.12 -7.16 -11.31
N MET A 89 7.43 -8.26 -11.59
CA MET A 89 6.23 -8.29 -12.42
C MET A 89 5.04 -7.76 -11.63
N CYS A 90 4.21 -6.93 -12.27
CA CYS A 90 2.95 -6.48 -11.71
C CYS A 90 1.97 -7.65 -11.68
N ILE A 91 1.54 -8.06 -10.49
CA ILE A 91 0.60 -9.16 -10.27
C ILE A 91 -0.77 -8.69 -9.76
N GLY A 92 -0.92 -7.39 -9.51
CA GLY A 92 -2.17 -6.78 -9.10
C GLY A 92 -2.03 -5.28 -8.90
N ALA A 93 -3.15 -4.58 -8.86
CA ALA A 93 -3.20 -3.15 -8.55
C ALA A 93 -4.56 -2.78 -7.95
N PHE A 94 -4.63 -1.62 -7.31
CA PHE A 94 -5.88 -1.03 -6.84
C PHE A 94 -5.89 0.48 -7.04
N SER A 95 -7.10 1.03 -7.13
CA SER A 95 -7.37 2.46 -7.03
C SER A 95 -8.63 2.64 -6.20
N SER A 96 -8.60 3.56 -5.24
CA SER A 96 -9.67 3.68 -4.26
C SER A 96 -9.87 5.12 -3.80
N SER A 97 -11.12 5.58 -3.77
CA SER A 97 -11.45 6.87 -3.19
C SER A 97 -11.32 6.86 -1.66
N ILE A 98 -10.90 8.00 -1.12
CA ILE A 98 -10.83 8.30 0.30
C ILE A 98 -11.78 9.48 0.56
N PRO A 99 -12.69 9.38 1.55
CA PRO A 99 -13.54 10.49 1.95
C PRO A 99 -12.74 11.76 2.25
N ALA A 100 -13.37 12.92 2.16
CA ALA A 100 -12.67 14.17 2.38
C ALA A 100 -12.02 14.23 3.78
N MET A 101 -10.72 14.50 3.85
CA MET A 101 -9.95 14.59 5.08
C MET A 101 -9.02 15.81 5.05
N MET A 102 -8.66 16.29 6.24
CA MET A 102 -7.75 17.44 6.40
C MET A 102 -6.30 17.02 6.68
N ASP A 103 -6.08 15.75 7.03
CA ASP A 103 -4.79 15.23 7.46
C ASP A 103 -4.24 14.25 6.43
N VAL A 104 -3.17 14.68 5.75
CA VAL A 104 -2.48 13.89 4.72
C VAL A 104 -1.86 12.62 5.32
N ALA A 105 -1.35 12.67 6.55
CA ALA A 105 -0.75 11.52 7.21
C ALA A 105 -1.80 10.44 7.53
N LEU A 106 -3.02 10.87 7.86
CA LEU A 106 -4.14 9.95 8.03
C LEU A 106 -4.57 9.35 6.69
N MET A 107 -4.58 10.14 5.61
CA MET A 107 -4.93 9.64 4.27
C MET A 107 -3.92 8.61 3.76
N GLU A 108 -2.63 8.84 3.97
CA GLU A 108 -1.54 7.89 3.76
C GLU A 108 -1.81 6.55 4.46
N ALA A 109 -2.06 6.59 5.77
CA ALA A 109 -2.33 5.41 6.57
C ALA A 109 -3.58 4.66 6.07
N ILE A 110 -4.63 5.38 5.66
CA ILE A 110 -5.84 4.79 5.07
C ILE A 110 -5.56 4.15 3.71
N GLY A 111 -4.74 4.80 2.86
CA GLY A 111 -4.33 4.27 1.57
C GLY A 111 -3.56 2.95 1.73
N ILE A 112 -2.58 2.93 2.64
CA ILE A 112 -1.84 1.72 3.04
C ILE A 112 -2.79 0.64 3.53
N LYS A 113 -3.72 0.97 4.45
CA LYS A 113 -4.71 0.02 5.00
C LYS A 113 -5.59 -0.59 3.92
N LYS A 114 -6.07 0.21 2.95
CA LYS A 114 -6.84 -0.29 1.81
C LYS A 114 -6.01 -1.26 0.96
N GLY A 115 -4.74 -0.95 0.71
CA GLY A 115 -3.82 -1.84 0.03
C GLY A 115 -3.59 -3.16 0.77
N ILE A 116 -3.46 -3.12 2.11
CA ILE A 116 -3.36 -4.32 2.96
C ILE A 116 -4.62 -5.19 2.86
N ASP A 117 -5.81 -4.60 2.86
CA ASP A 117 -7.06 -5.35 2.71
C ASP A 117 -7.11 -6.07 1.36
N VAL A 118 -6.77 -5.38 0.27
CA VAL A 118 -6.69 -5.96 -1.09
C VAL A 118 -5.66 -7.10 -1.12
N ALA A 119 -4.50 -6.91 -0.50
CA ALA A 119 -3.46 -7.95 -0.44
C ALA A 119 -3.97 -9.20 0.28
N ARG A 120 -4.65 -9.02 1.41
CA ARG A 120 -5.21 -10.12 2.21
C ARG A 120 -6.31 -10.87 1.45
N GLU A 121 -7.21 -10.15 0.79
CA GLU A 121 -8.26 -10.74 -0.05
C GLU A 121 -7.67 -11.51 -1.24
N GLY A 122 -6.54 -11.04 -1.78
CA GLY A 122 -5.76 -11.74 -2.81
C GLY A 122 -4.90 -12.89 -2.29
N GLY A 123 -4.93 -13.23 -1.01
CA GLY A 123 -4.17 -14.33 -0.42
C GLY A 123 -2.67 -14.04 -0.23
N ILE A 124 -2.24 -12.78 -0.30
CA ILE A 124 -0.85 -12.39 -0.05
C ILE A 124 -0.58 -12.46 1.46
N THR A 125 0.40 -13.28 1.84
CA THR A 125 0.77 -13.51 3.24
C THR A 125 2.08 -12.82 3.64
N HIS A 126 2.90 -12.42 2.67
CA HIS A 126 4.19 -11.76 2.89
C HIS A 126 4.23 -10.48 2.07
N LEU A 127 4.13 -9.33 2.73
CA LEU A 127 3.98 -8.03 2.09
C LEU A 127 5.10 -7.08 2.53
N VAL A 128 5.74 -6.42 1.57
CA VAL A 128 6.57 -5.23 1.78
C VAL A 128 5.77 -4.04 1.25
N ILE A 129 5.74 -2.94 2.00
CA ILE A 129 4.99 -1.74 1.63
C ILE A 129 5.98 -0.60 1.40
N GLU A 130 5.85 0.11 0.29
CA GLU A 130 6.61 1.32 -0.03
C GLU A 130 5.64 2.47 -0.32
N SER A 131 5.71 3.52 0.50
CA SER A 131 5.03 4.80 0.30
C SER A 131 6.08 5.89 0.05
N ASP A 132 5.74 6.93 -0.70
CA ASP A 132 6.57 8.13 -0.93
C ASP A 132 6.35 9.24 0.12
N SER A 133 5.69 8.91 1.25
CA SER A 133 5.52 9.83 2.37
C SER A 133 6.83 10.45 2.84
N ASN A 134 6.91 11.77 2.82
CA ASN A 134 8.10 12.52 3.24
C ASN A 134 8.06 12.96 4.72
N GLN A 135 7.27 12.29 5.56
CA GLN A 135 7.16 12.63 6.98
C GLN A 135 8.42 12.29 7.78
N PHE A 136 9.18 11.29 7.34
CA PHE A 136 10.41 10.82 7.95
C PHE A 136 11.47 10.59 6.88
N ASP A 137 12.75 10.73 7.23
CA ASP A 137 13.86 10.45 6.31
C ASP A 137 13.97 8.94 5.97
N ASP A 138 13.66 8.07 6.93
CA ASP A 138 13.59 6.61 6.79
C ASP A 138 12.77 6.00 7.94
N TYR A 139 12.02 4.93 7.69
CA TYR A 139 11.27 4.18 8.71
C TYR A 139 11.05 2.72 8.31
N ASP A 140 10.90 1.85 9.32
CA ASP A 140 10.69 0.41 9.11
C ASP A 140 9.49 -0.09 9.90
N ILE A 141 8.59 -0.81 9.23
CA ILE A 141 7.39 -1.40 9.83
C ILE A 141 7.50 -2.91 9.69
N ARG A 142 7.53 -3.60 10.83
CA ARG A 142 7.64 -5.06 10.88
C ARG A 142 6.48 -5.68 11.64
N TRP A 143 6.02 -6.82 11.16
CA TRP A 143 5.16 -7.68 11.95
C TRP A 143 5.97 -8.32 13.10
N VAL A 144 5.41 -8.30 14.29
CA VAL A 144 5.91 -9.03 15.46
C VAL A 144 4.76 -9.82 16.11
N PRO A 145 5.01 -11.03 16.62
CA PRO A 145 4.01 -11.74 17.42
C PRO A 145 3.62 -10.94 18.66
N ARG A 146 2.39 -11.15 19.16
CA ARG A 146 1.90 -10.50 20.39
C ARG A 146 2.83 -10.71 21.59
N SER A 147 3.47 -11.89 21.67
CA SER A 147 4.43 -12.23 22.72
C SER A 147 5.66 -11.34 22.75
N CYS A 148 5.96 -10.62 21.67
CA CYS A 148 7.08 -9.68 21.58
C CYS A 148 6.62 -8.21 21.57
N ASN A 149 5.35 -7.95 21.92
CA ASN A 149 4.73 -6.62 21.87
C ASN A 149 3.92 -6.32 23.15
N ASN A 150 4.35 -6.88 24.28
CA ASN A 150 3.64 -6.80 25.56
C ASN A 150 3.68 -5.38 26.13
N THR A 151 4.80 -4.67 25.98
CA THR A 151 4.94 -3.29 26.47
C THR A 151 3.93 -2.39 25.77
N ALA A 152 3.83 -2.46 24.44
CA ALA A 152 2.88 -1.68 23.67
C ALA A 152 1.43 -2.07 23.99
N ASP A 153 1.13 -3.36 24.16
CA ASP A 153 -0.19 -3.85 24.61
C ASP A 153 -0.56 -3.30 26.00
N CYS A 154 0.41 -3.18 26.91
CA CYS A 154 0.22 -2.59 28.21
C CYS A 154 -0.07 -1.08 28.11
N MET A 155 0.69 -0.35 27.29
CA MET A 155 0.47 1.09 27.04
C MET A 155 -0.91 1.36 26.42
N ALA A 156 -1.34 0.53 25.47
CA ALA A 156 -2.66 0.62 24.88
C ALA A 156 -3.78 0.44 25.92
N ARG A 157 -3.61 -0.48 26.89
CA ARG A 157 -4.56 -0.62 28.01
C ARG A 157 -4.53 0.57 28.95
N VAL A 158 -3.36 1.10 29.25
CA VAL A 158 -3.20 2.27 30.13
C VAL A 158 -3.89 3.50 29.55
N ALA A 159 -3.89 3.66 28.23
CA ALA A 159 -4.63 4.75 27.56
C ALA A 159 -6.15 4.71 27.83
N LEU A 160 -6.73 3.57 28.20
CA LEU A 160 -8.16 3.49 28.58
C LEU A 160 -8.45 4.15 29.94
N SER A 161 -7.43 4.48 30.73
CA SER A 161 -7.59 5.03 32.08
C SER A 161 -7.68 6.56 32.13
N PHE A 162 -7.44 7.26 31.02
CA PHE A 162 -7.51 8.72 30.95
C PHE A 162 -7.98 9.20 29.56
N PRO A 163 -8.63 10.37 29.46
CA PRO A 163 -8.96 10.96 28.18
C PRO A 163 -7.74 11.64 27.54
N GLY A 164 -7.66 11.56 26.20
CA GLY A 164 -6.64 12.23 25.40
C GLY A 164 -5.28 11.54 25.41
N ASP A 165 -4.28 12.25 24.89
CA ASP A 165 -2.94 11.71 24.70
C ASP A 165 -2.02 12.07 25.87
N LYS A 166 -1.18 11.11 26.25
CA LYS A 166 -0.11 11.31 27.23
C LYS A 166 1.20 10.85 26.62
N VAL A 167 2.18 11.74 26.61
CA VAL A 167 3.51 11.51 26.03
C VAL A 167 4.57 11.69 27.12
N TRP A 168 5.60 10.84 27.10
CA TRP A 168 6.71 10.84 28.05
C TRP A 168 8.03 11.11 27.32
N PRO A 169 8.36 12.37 27.02
CA PRO A 169 9.55 12.70 26.22
C PRO A 169 10.88 12.48 26.97
N ASP A 170 10.92 12.77 28.28
CA ASP A 170 12.18 12.81 29.05
C ASP A 170 12.31 11.69 30.10
N SER A 171 11.20 11.12 30.56
CA SER A 171 11.21 10.05 31.56
C SER A 171 10.01 9.12 31.44
N VAL A 172 10.29 7.86 31.11
CA VAL A 172 9.27 6.81 31.09
C VAL A 172 8.97 6.35 32.53
N PRO A 173 7.71 6.00 32.84
CA PRO A 173 7.36 5.47 34.16
C PRO A 173 8.17 4.22 34.52
N ILE A 174 8.62 4.09 35.76
CA ILE A 174 9.47 2.97 36.21
C ILE A 174 8.81 1.62 35.92
N TRP A 175 7.50 1.50 36.15
CA TRP A 175 6.76 0.26 35.89
C TRP A 175 6.81 -0.19 34.41
N LEU A 176 7.06 0.72 33.47
CA LEU A 176 7.17 0.38 32.05
C LEU A 176 8.47 -0.38 31.74
N SER A 177 9.53 -0.14 32.53
CA SER A 177 10.82 -0.82 32.35
C SER A 177 10.73 -2.34 32.58
N GLU A 178 9.86 -2.76 33.50
CA GLU A 178 9.59 -4.17 33.80
C GLU A 178 8.94 -4.86 32.60
N THR A 179 7.97 -4.20 31.95
CA THR A 179 7.32 -4.74 30.74
C THR A 179 8.25 -4.75 29.52
N CYS A 180 9.13 -3.75 29.36
CA CYS A 180 10.11 -3.74 28.29
C CYS A 180 11.04 -4.97 28.35
N THR A 181 11.39 -5.40 29.55
CA THR A 181 12.23 -6.60 29.75
C THR A 181 11.53 -7.88 29.30
N ALA A 182 10.19 -7.92 29.38
CA ALA A 182 9.41 -9.07 28.91
C ALA A 182 9.41 -9.21 27.38
N ASP A 183 9.60 -8.13 26.62
CA ASP A 183 9.68 -8.16 25.15
C ASP A 183 11.06 -8.64 24.63
N LEU A 184 12.07 -8.72 25.52
CA LEU A 184 13.43 -9.15 25.18
C LEU A 184 13.68 -10.67 25.34
N ASN A 185 12.74 -11.40 25.94
CA ASN A 185 12.86 -12.84 26.22
C ASN A 185 11.96 -13.67 25.29
#